data_AF-A0A9D7S672-F1
#
_entry.id   AF-A0A9D7S672-F1
#
_cell.length_a   1.000
_cell.length_b   1.000
_cell.length_c   1.000
_cell.angle_alpha   90.00
_cell.angle_beta   90.00
_cell.angle_gamma   90.00
#
_symmetry.space_group_name_H-M   'P 1'
#
loop_
_entity.id
_entity.type
_entity.pdbx_description
1 polymer ?
#
loop_
_entity_poly.entity_id
_entity_poly.type
_entity_poly.pdbx_seq_one_letter_code
_entity_poly.pdbx_strand_id
1 'polypeptide(L)'
;MRTRLVIWGTNAEDEKVLLGISLNVDDNKIEINIIPEKLCTEHFYNQMMSQWREGANLEMPVETVQRTIELTMSESILPEDLRVERTDVIQRAQMEWHFVVLSSKLYRNFKNDLEELSNKIKRLEVYDNDLWNDLKQFWEHVQKHIYDKNLLRDHSDSLREKSNSLFEELKKLRKIYANEFSQKSKETASGIIKKLEKIEERINNGSALQPLFNELKDIQSEYKALTLTKEDRDLIFVRIDQLFNLIREKREHKTKSATNQESNTEERINKRYKGLIQVIRTMEGSISRDRKDIEYETKRIQTTTEQLESQIRVAKIRMIEDRIRSKQEKLEELLKTKVNLEKVTENIKKRAERQEQKNLDNARLKEEENKIKAKITNEIQTAQDAIQVEEEKLLQAAAKIKEGRRNKKIVLENKDQSDIQNSEAQKTLDDQQENKTDISNPLTEEEKREEE
;
A
#
# COMPACT_ATOMS: atom_id res chain seq x y z
N MET A 1 -46.38 3.63 28.90
CA MET A 1 -47.15 4.77 29.44
C MET A 1 -48.63 4.38 29.43
N ARG A 2 -49.50 4.97 30.27
CA ARG A 2 -50.93 4.62 30.30
C ARG A 2 -51.72 5.54 29.36
N THR A 3 -52.46 5.00 28.40
CA THR A 3 -53.29 5.75 27.43
C THR A 3 -54.70 6.05 27.93
N ARG A 4 -55.02 5.70 29.18
CA ARG A 4 -56.33 5.92 29.81
C ARG A 4 -56.16 6.48 31.22
N LEU A 5 -57.08 7.37 31.60
CA LEU A 5 -57.02 8.18 32.81
C LEU A 5 -58.40 8.36 33.41
N VAL A 6 -58.52 8.25 34.74
CA VAL A 6 -59.77 8.41 35.48
C VAL A 6 -59.53 9.42 36.60
N ILE A 7 -60.29 10.51 36.65
CA ILE A 7 -60.19 11.57 37.68
C ILE A 7 -61.58 12.13 37.99
N TRP A 8 -61.80 12.58 39.23
CA TRP A 8 -62.96 13.38 39.62
C TRP A 8 -62.78 14.87 39.24
N GLY A 9 -63.86 15.51 38.82
CA GLY A 9 -63.93 16.94 38.52
C GLY A 9 -65.30 17.53 38.82
N THR A 10 -65.49 18.81 38.50
CA THR A 10 -66.79 19.49 38.45
C THR A 10 -67.09 20.00 37.04
N ASN A 11 -68.38 20.00 36.71
CA ASN A 11 -68.92 20.52 35.46
C ASN A 11 -69.26 22.03 35.59
N ALA A 12 -69.71 22.68 34.51
CA ALA A 12 -70.08 24.10 34.50
C ALA A 12 -71.17 24.51 35.52
N GLU A 13 -71.98 23.55 35.98
CA GLU A 13 -73.04 23.73 36.98
C GLU A 13 -72.55 23.43 38.42
N ASP A 14 -71.23 23.31 38.62
CA ASP A 14 -70.54 22.84 39.83
C ASP A 14 -70.96 21.44 40.34
N GLU A 15 -71.81 20.70 39.60
CA GLU A 15 -72.05 19.26 39.84
C GLU A 15 -70.76 18.44 39.67
N LYS A 16 -70.57 17.47 40.57
CA LYS A 16 -69.40 16.59 40.62
C LYS A 16 -69.54 15.42 39.65
N VAL A 17 -68.49 15.17 38.86
CA VAL A 17 -68.45 14.20 37.77
C VAL A 17 -67.18 13.35 37.80
N LEU A 18 -67.30 12.09 37.37
CA LEU A 18 -66.17 11.21 37.10
C LEU A 18 -65.82 11.31 35.62
N LEU A 19 -64.57 11.63 35.31
CA LEU A 19 -64.05 11.78 33.95
C LEU A 19 -63.21 10.55 33.57
N GLY A 20 -63.70 9.77 32.61
CA GLY A 20 -62.96 8.68 31.96
C GLY A 20 -62.38 9.15 30.63
N ILE A 21 -61.09 9.50 30.64
CA ILE A 21 -60.37 10.11 29.50
C ILE A 21 -59.48 9.04 28.83
N SER A 22 -59.62 8.84 27.52
CA SER A 22 -58.87 7.85 26.74
C SER A 22 -58.25 8.44 25.46
N LEU A 23 -56.99 8.08 25.20
CA LEU A 23 -56.25 8.45 24.00
C LEU A 23 -56.42 7.41 22.89
N ASN A 24 -56.99 7.82 21.76
CA ASN A 24 -56.84 7.16 20.47
C ASN A 24 -55.53 7.64 19.83
N VAL A 25 -54.50 6.79 19.89
CA VAL A 25 -53.13 7.07 19.41
C VAL A 25 -53.07 7.25 17.88
N ASP A 26 -53.95 6.55 17.17
CA ASP A 26 -53.90 6.42 15.71
C ASP A 26 -54.53 7.63 15.01
N ASP A 27 -55.64 8.14 15.55
CA ASP A 27 -56.34 9.33 15.07
C ASP A 27 -55.87 10.65 15.73
N ASN A 28 -54.96 10.59 16.72
CA ASN A 28 -54.56 11.74 17.55
C ASN A 28 -55.74 12.39 18.30
N LYS A 29 -56.70 11.57 18.77
CA LYS A 29 -57.94 12.04 19.42
C LYS A 29 -58.03 11.58 20.86
N ILE A 30 -58.71 12.38 21.65
CA ILE A 30 -59.00 12.14 23.07
C ILE A 30 -60.50 12.01 23.20
N GLU A 31 -60.94 10.90 23.79
CA GLU A 31 -62.33 10.64 24.14
C GLU A 31 -62.51 10.92 25.64
N ILE A 32 -63.49 11.75 25.98
CA ILE A 32 -63.85 12.09 27.36
C ILE A 32 -65.25 11.54 27.62
N ASN A 33 -65.33 10.58 28.54
CA ASN A 33 -66.58 10.05 29.08
C ASN A 33 -66.87 10.81 30.39
N ILE A 34 -67.90 11.66 30.39
CA ILE A 34 -68.34 12.42 31.57
C ILE A 34 -69.49 11.66 32.22
N ILE A 35 -69.30 11.21 33.47
CA ILE A 35 -70.25 10.38 34.20
C ILE A 35 -70.69 11.12 35.48
N PRO A 36 -71.98 11.41 35.69
CA PRO A 36 -72.47 12.05 36.91
C PRO A 36 -72.20 11.20 38.16
N GLU A 37 -71.87 11.83 39.30
CA GLU A 37 -71.65 11.13 40.57
C GLU A 37 -72.83 10.22 40.98
N LYS A 38 -74.05 10.61 40.62
CA LYS A 38 -75.31 9.86 40.80
C LYS A 38 -75.28 8.43 40.23
N LEU A 39 -74.45 8.17 39.22
CA LEU A 39 -74.28 6.85 38.59
C LEU A 39 -72.97 6.15 39.01
N CYS A 40 -72.07 6.84 39.70
CA CYS A 40 -70.75 6.35 40.09
C CYS A 40 -70.81 5.49 41.36
N THR A 41 -71.45 4.32 41.27
CA THR A 41 -71.41 3.32 42.35
C THR A 41 -69.96 2.94 42.68
N GLU A 42 -69.67 2.62 43.95
CA GLU A 42 -68.33 2.26 44.40
C GLU A 42 -67.74 1.07 43.61
N HIS A 43 -68.58 0.09 43.27
CA HIS A 43 -68.21 -1.03 42.40
C HIS A 43 -67.78 -0.55 41.01
N PHE A 44 -68.56 0.31 40.36
CA PHE A 44 -68.24 0.86 39.04
C PHE A 44 -66.98 1.73 39.06
N TYR A 45 -66.78 2.56 40.08
CA TYR A 45 -65.54 3.33 40.26
C TYR A 45 -64.32 2.43 40.39
N ASN A 46 -64.42 1.34 41.17
CA ASN A 46 -63.35 0.37 41.32
C ASN A 46 -63.06 -0.39 40.00
N GLN A 47 -64.08 -0.73 39.21
CA GLN A 47 -63.90 -1.28 37.85
C GLN A 47 -63.23 -0.27 36.91
N MET A 48 -63.63 1.00 36.94
CA MET A 48 -63.01 2.06 36.13
C MET A 48 -61.53 2.23 36.46
N MET A 49 -61.17 2.23 37.75
CA MET A 49 -59.78 2.42 38.21
C MET A 49 -58.87 1.20 38.02
N SER A 50 -59.41 -0.02 38.08
CA SER A 50 -58.62 -1.27 37.95
C SER A 50 -58.66 -1.86 36.54
N GLN A 51 -59.84 -2.01 35.94
CA GLN A 51 -60.02 -2.72 34.66
C GLN A 51 -59.94 -1.74 33.49
N TRP A 52 -60.80 -0.71 33.46
CA TRP A 52 -60.86 0.20 32.32
C TRP A 52 -59.57 1.00 32.14
N ARG A 53 -58.98 1.50 33.22
CA ARG A 53 -57.70 2.24 33.22
C ARG A 53 -56.50 1.41 32.73
N GLU A 54 -56.57 0.08 32.77
CA GLU A 54 -55.50 -0.81 32.28
C GLU A 54 -55.74 -1.33 30.85
N GLY A 55 -56.87 -0.98 30.25
CA GLY A 55 -57.18 -1.24 28.84
C GLY A 55 -58.39 -2.13 28.59
N ALA A 56 -58.98 -2.73 29.64
CA ALA A 56 -60.15 -3.59 29.49
C ALA A 56 -61.37 -2.81 28.95
N ASN A 57 -62.25 -3.51 28.24
CA ASN A 57 -63.53 -2.94 27.82
C ASN A 57 -64.51 -2.98 28.99
N LEU A 58 -65.18 -1.85 29.25
CA LEU A 58 -66.20 -1.70 30.27
C LEU A 58 -67.39 -0.97 29.63
N GLU A 59 -68.60 -1.46 29.88
CA GLU A 59 -69.82 -0.80 29.41
C GLU A 59 -70.07 0.47 30.25
N MET A 60 -70.28 1.60 29.57
CA MET A 60 -70.50 2.89 30.22
C MET A 60 -71.99 3.08 30.53
N PRO A 61 -72.36 3.77 31.63
CA PRO A 61 -73.75 4.11 31.95
C PRO A 61 -74.43 4.90 30.82
N VAL A 62 -75.73 4.69 30.62
CA VAL A 62 -76.48 5.25 29.47
C VAL A 62 -76.48 6.79 29.42
N GLU A 63 -76.38 7.47 30.57
CA GLU A 63 -76.33 8.93 30.66
C GLU A 63 -74.90 9.52 30.56
N THR A 64 -73.92 8.72 30.12
CA THR A 64 -72.53 9.17 29.92
C THR A 64 -72.45 10.15 28.75
N VAL A 65 -72.08 11.40 29.01
CA VAL A 65 -71.83 12.38 27.95
C VAL A 65 -70.45 12.14 27.38
N GLN A 66 -70.39 11.72 26.12
CA GLN A 66 -69.15 11.55 25.37
C GLN A 66 -68.77 12.83 24.64
N ARG A 67 -67.49 13.22 24.71
CA ARG A 67 -66.88 14.28 23.90
C ARG A 67 -65.59 13.79 23.26
N THR A 68 -65.25 14.32 22.08
CA THR A 68 -64.00 14.01 21.37
C THR A 68 -63.25 15.30 21.08
N ILE A 69 -61.94 15.32 21.37
CA ILE A 69 -61.05 16.49 21.21
C ILE A 69 -59.77 16.03 20.49
N GLU A 70 -59.15 16.89 19.70
CA GLU A 70 -57.84 16.59 19.08
C GLU A 70 -56.70 16.90 20.05
N LEU A 71 -55.69 16.02 20.14
CA LEU A 71 -54.55 16.25 21.03
C LEU A 71 -53.59 17.28 20.42
N THR A 72 -53.62 18.50 20.92
CA THR A 72 -52.66 19.57 20.59
C THR A 72 -51.64 19.79 21.72
N MET A 73 -50.60 20.60 21.45
CA MET A 73 -49.56 20.95 22.43
C MET A 73 -49.82 22.28 23.15
N SER A 74 -50.84 23.02 22.76
CA SER A 74 -51.10 24.38 23.26
C SER A 74 -52.42 24.49 24.03
N GLU A 75 -53.38 23.61 23.77
CA GLU A 75 -54.67 23.58 24.45
C GLU A 75 -54.68 22.48 25.52
N SER A 76 -55.61 22.56 26.47
CA SER A 76 -55.81 21.55 27.50
C SER A 76 -56.47 20.29 26.93
N ILE A 77 -56.10 19.10 27.44
CA ILE A 77 -56.83 17.85 27.13
C ILE A 77 -58.22 17.77 27.78
N LEU A 78 -58.60 18.81 28.54
CA LEU A 78 -59.94 19.05 29.06
C LEU A 78 -60.49 20.39 28.54
N PRO A 79 -61.78 20.45 28.14
CA PRO A 79 -62.51 21.68 27.88
C PRO A 79 -62.51 22.68 29.04
N GLU A 80 -62.73 23.96 28.73
CA GLU A 80 -62.82 25.04 29.74
C GLU A 80 -64.00 24.90 30.71
N ASP A 81 -65.04 24.15 30.33
CA ASP A 81 -66.23 23.88 31.16
C ASP A 81 -66.06 22.71 32.14
N LEU A 82 -64.91 22.02 32.14
CA LEU A 82 -64.57 20.95 33.09
C LEU A 82 -63.39 21.34 33.99
N ARG A 83 -63.62 21.39 35.31
CA ARG A 83 -62.59 21.69 36.32
C ARG A 83 -62.18 20.42 37.07
N VAL A 84 -60.90 20.31 37.41
CA VAL A 84 -60.34 19.14 38.11
C VAL A 84 -59.31 19.58 39.15
N GLU A 85 -59.41 19.03 40.35
CA GLU A 85 -58.53 19.37 41.49
C GLU A 85 -57.05 19.06 41.25
N ARG A 86 -56.75 18.04 40.44
CA ARG A 86 -55.40 17.51 40.18
C ARG A 86 -54.91 17.81 38.77
N THR A 87 -54.69 19.10 38.51
CA THR A 87 -54.15 19.62 37.23
C THR A 87 -52.79 19.02 36.87
N ASP A 88 -51.96 18.62 37.85
CA ASP A 88 -50.67 17.98 37.62
C ASP A 88 -50.81 16.63 36.89
N VAL A 89 -51.86 15.85 37.19
CA VAL A 89 -52.11 14.55 36.56
C VAL A 89 -52.53 14.73 35.10
N ILE A 90 -53.30 15.79 34.82
CA ILE A 90 -53.74 16.15 33.47
C ILE A 90 -52.55 16.61 32.63
N GLN A 91 -51.71 17.52 33.14
CA GLN A 91 -50.51 17.99 32.44
C GLN A 91 -49.51 16.84 32.19
N ARG A 92 -49.31 15.96 33.18
CA ARG A 92 -48.47 14.76 33.03
C ARG A 92 -49.02 13.82 31.96
N ALA A 93 -50.32 13.56 31.96
CA ALA A 93 -50.97 12.73 30.94
C ALA A 93 -50.86 13.36 29.55
N GLN A 94 -51.08 14.67 29.40
CA GLN A 94 -50.92 15.37 28.12
C GLN A 94 -49.50 15.20 27.55
N MET A 95 -48.46 15.36 28.38
CA MET A 95 -47.07 15.15 27.95
C MET A 95 -46.77 13.68 27.59
N GLU A 96 -47.18 12.72 28.43
CA GLU A 96 -47.04 11.29 28.13
C GLU A 96 -47.78 10.89 26.84
N TRP A 97 -48.99 11.43 26.63
CA TRP A 97 -49.84 11.10 25.48
C TRP A 97 -49.32 11.71 24.19
N HIS A 98 -48.83 12.94 24.22
CA HIS A 98 -48.19 13.55 23.05
C HIS A 98 -46.89 12.81 22.69
N PHE A 99 -46.09 12.40 23.68
CA PHE A 99 -44.94 11.53 23.44
C PHE A 99 -45.35 10.18 22.83
N VAL A 100 -46.41 9.52 23.33
CA VAL A 100 -46.93 8.26 22.76
C VAL A 100 -47.36 8.46 21.30
N VAL A 101 -48.08 9.53 20.96
CA VAL A 101 -48.48 9.77 19.56
C VAL A 101 -47.26 10.09 18.68
N LEU A 102 -46.35 10.97 19.11
CA LEU A 102 -45.16 11.30 18.32
C LEU A 102 -44.26 10.08 18.08
N SER A 103 -43.97 9.31 19.13
CA SER A 103 -43.15 8.09 19.03
C SER A 103 -43.84 6.96 18.23
N SER A 104 -45.17 6.99 18.12
CA SER A 104 -45.94 6.09 17.24
C SER A 104 -45.93 6.55 15.79
N LYS A 105 -46.09 7.85 15.52
CA LYS A 105 -45.94 8.45 14.18
C LYS A 105 -44.51 8.24 13.64
N LEU A 106 -43.49 8.48 14.48
CA LEU A 106 -42.08 8.24 14.14
C LEU A 106 -41.79 6.76 13.86
N TYR A 107 -42.32 5.84 14.68
CA TYR A 107 -42.22 4.40 14.42
C TYR A 107 -42.91 3.98 13.11
N ARG A 108 -44.10 4.52 12.81
CA ARG A 108 -44.80 4.27 11.54
C ARG A 108 -43.95 4.68 10.34
N ASN A 109 -43.30 5.86 10.38
CA ASN A 109 -42.39 6.31 9.32
C ASN A 109 -41.21 5.34 9.15
N PHE A 110 -40.43 5.08 10.21
CA PHE A 110 -39.29 4.16 10.13
C PHE A 110 -39.68 2.72 9.76
N LYS A 111 -40.89 2.28 10.13
CA LYS A 111 -41.44 0.99 9.70
C LYS A 111 -41.65 0.98 8.17
N ASN A 112 -42.21 2.03 7.60
CA ASN A 112 -42.43 2.15 6.16
C ASN A 112 -41.10 2.18 5.39
N ASP A 113 -40.14 2.99 5.84
CA ASP A 113 -38.79 3.09 5.24
C ASP A 113 -38.07 1.72 5.25
N LEU A 114 -38.17 1.01 6.37
CA LEU A 114 -37.62 -0.34 6.52
C LEU A 114 -38.35 -1.34 5.62
N GLU A 115 -39.68 -1.25 5.47
CA GLU A 115 -40.46 -2.11 4.59
C GLU A 115 -40.17 -1.82 3.10
N GLU A 116 -39.85 -0.59 2.71
CA GLU A 116 -39.27 -0.28 1.40
C GLU A 116 -37.88 -0.93 1.20
N LEU A 117 -36.96 -0.77 2.17
CA LEU A 117 -35.64 -1.41 2.12
C LEU A 117 -35.76 -2.94 2.05
N SER A 118 -36.69 -3.53 2.80
CA SER A 118 -37.00 -4.97 2.73
C SER A 118 -37.49 -5.38 1.34
N ASN A 119 -38.35 -4.58 0.73
CA ASN A 119 -38.86 -4.83 -0.63
C ASN A 119 -37.79 -4.66 -1.71
N LYS A 120 -36.79 -3.80 -1.51
CA LYS A 120 -35.60 -3.70 -2.37
C LYS A 120 -34.70 -4.94 -2.20
N ILE A 121 -34.37 -5.30 -0.95
CA ILE A 121 -33.51 -6.45 -0.62
C ILE A 121 -34.10 -7.78 -1.11
N LYS A 122 -35.41 -8.00 -0.99
CA LYS A 122 -36.11 -9.19 -1.50
C LYS A 122 -36.14 -9.31 -3.04
N ARG A 123 -35.74 -8.27 -3.77
CA ARG A 123 -35.60 -8.27 -5.23
C ARG A 123 -34.16 -8.43 -5.70
N LEU A 124 -33.19 -8.53 -4.77
CA LEU A 124 -31.79 -8.76 -5.10
C LEU A 124 -31.51 -10.24 -5.37
N GLU A 125 -31.16 -10.56 -6.62
CA GLU A 125 -30.54 -11.85 -6.98
C GLU A 125 -29.05 -11.89 -6.61
N VAL A 126 -28.39 -10.73 -6.65
CA VAL A 126 -26.95 -10.53 -6.39
C VAL A 126 -26.76 -9.55 -5.25
N TYR A 127 -25.68 -9.72 -4.46
CA TYR A 127 -25.34 -8.77 -3.40
C TYR A 127 -25.04 -7.37 -3.95
N ASP A 128 -25.80 -6.39 -3.47
CA ASP A 128 -25.52 -4.98 -3.65
C ASP A 128 -24.86 -4.38 -2.40
N ASN A 129 -23.84 -3.54 -2.62
CA ASN A 129 -23.13 -2.80 -1.60
C ASN A 129 -23.83 -1.47 -1.25
N ASP A 130 -24.58 -0.88 -2.18
CA ASP A 130 -25.21 0.42 -1.97
C ASP A 130 -26.45 0.28 -1.08
N LEU A 131 -27.33 -0.70 -1.33
CA LEU A 131 -28.41 -1.07 -0.40
C LEU A 131 -27.92 -1.53 0.98
N TRP A 132 -26.68 -2.03 1.11
CA TRP A 132 -26.04 -2.28 2.42
C TRP A 132 -25.70 -0.96 3.14
N ASN A 133 -25.24 0.05 2.41
CA ASN A 133 -24.95 1.38 2.96
C ASN A 133 -26.24 2.15 3.29
N ASP A 134 -27.30 2.00 2.49
CA ASP A 134 -28.63 2.57 2.78
C ASP A 134 -29.20 2.01 4.09
N LEU A 135 -29.21 0.68 4.25
CA LEU A 135 -29.69 0.03 5.47
C LEU A 135 -28.84 0.42 6.70
N LYS A 136 -27.54 0.65 6.51
CA LYS A 136 -26.65 1.17 7.56
C LYS A 136 -26.99 2.61 7.94
N GLN A 137 -27.18 3.51 6.97
CA GLN A 137 -27.55 4.92 7.22
C GLN A 137 -28.92 5.02 7.90
N PHE A 138 -29.90 4.25 7.43
CA PHE A 138 -31.21 4.11 8.07
C PHE A 138 -31.07 3.65 9.53
N TRP A 139 -30.29 2.60 9.79
CA TRP A 139 -30.09 2.11 11.16
C TRP A 139 -29.36 3.12 12.05
N GLU A 140 -28.35 3.83 11.54
CA GLU A 140 -27.67 4.93 12.26
C GLU A 140 -28.64 6.07 12.61
N HIS A 141 -29.58 6.40 11.72
CA HIS A 141 -30.64 7.37 11.98
C HIS A 141 -31.63 6.89 13.06
N VAL A 142 -32.11 5.64 12.97
CA VAL A 142 -32.97 5.03 14.00
C VAL A 142 -32.26 4.97 15.35
N GLN A 143 -30.98 4.57 15.39
CA GLN A 143 -30.18 4.52 16.61
C GLN A 143 -30.08 5.89 17.30
N LYS A 144 -29.98 6.99 16.53
CA LYS A 144 -30.02 8.34 17.09
C LYS A 144 -31.36 8.60 17.80
N HIS A 145 -32.49 8.31 17.17
CA HIS A 145 -33.81 8.49 17.80
C HIS A 145 -34.06 7.56 19.00
N ILE A 146 -33.42 6.39 19.06
CA ILE A 146 -33.40 5.53 20.26
C ILE A 146 -32.56 6.17 21.38
N TYR A 147 -31.36 6.67 21.08
CA TYR A 147 -30.48 7.33 22.05
C TYR A 147 -31.10 8.61 22.63
N ASP A 148 -31.68 9.43 21.76
CA ASP A 148 -32.43 10.64 22.11
C ASP A 148 -33.76 10.33 22.84
N LYS A 149 -34.10 9.04 23.02
CA LYS A 149 -35.32 8.53 23.69
C LYS A 149 -36.63 8.98 23.03
N ASN A 150 -36.61 9.29 21.73
CA ASN A 150 -37.77 9.71 20.94
C ASN A 150 -38.70 8.54 20.54
N LEU A 151 -38.31 7.29 20.84
CA LEU A 151 -39.07 6.09 20.56
C LEU A 151 -39.41 5.33 21.84
N LEU A 152 -40.59 4.72 21.86
CA LEU A 152 -40.94 3.71 22.87
C LEU A 152 -40.00 2.49 22.73
N ARG A 153 -39.77 1.79 23.84
CA ARG A 153 -38.88 0.62 23.86
C ARG A 153 -39.32 -0.44 22.85
N ASP A 154 -40.58 -0.80 22.85
CA ASP A 154 -41.11 -1.89 22.03
C ASP A 154 -41.03 -1.55 20.52
N HIS A 155 -41.19 -0.26 20.17
CA HIS A 155 -40.94 0.26 18.82
C HIS A 155 -39.45 0.14 18.43
N SER A 156 -38.57 0.46 19.37
CA SER A 156 -37.10 0.41 19.20
C SER A 156 -36.60 -1.02 19.00
N ASP A 157 -37.06 -1.94 19.85
CA ASP A 157 -36.71 -3.36 19.78
C ASP A 157 -37.30 -4.00 18.50
N SER A 158 -38.53 -3.64 18.09
CA SER A 158 -39.13 -4.11 16.82
C SER A 158 -38.37 -3.63 15.57
N LEU A 159 -37.96 -2.35 15.51
CA LEU A 159 -37.13 -1.84 14.40
C LEU A 159 -35.76 -2.52 14.38
N ARG A 160 -35.19 -2.83 15.55
CA ARG A 160 -33.90 -3.52 15.68
C ARG A 160 -33.96 -4.96 15.16
N GLU A 161 -34.97 -5.72 15.53
CA GLU A 161 -35.16 -7.11 15.06
C GLU A 161 -35.33 -7.17 13.54
N LYS A 162 -36.19 -6.31 12.98
CA LYS A 162 -36.37 -6.19 11.53
C LYS A 162 -35.10 -5.74 10.80
N SER A 163 -34.34 -4.79 11.35
CA SER A 163 -33.09 -4.33 10.73
C SER A 163 -32.02 -5.44 10.75
N ASN A 164 -31.92 -6.18 11.85
CA ASN A 164 -31.02 -7.33 11.97
C ASN A 164 -31.32 -8.44 10.95
N SER A 165 -32.59 -8.77 10.70
CA SER A 165 -32.94 -9.82 9.72
C SER A 165 -32.54 -9.42 8.30
N LEU A 166 -32.76 -8.16 7.90
CA LEU A 166 -32.30 -7.62 6.61
C LEU A 166 -30.76 -7.63 6.48
N PHE A 167 -30.02 -7.30 7.54
CA PHE A 167 -28.56 -7.44 7.53
C PHE A 167 -28.11 -8.90 7.37
N GLU A 168 -28.81 -9.88 7.96
CA GLU A 168 -28.51 -11.30 7.76
C GLU A 168 -28.90 -11.82 6.37
N GLU A 169 -29.95 -11.29 5.75
CA GLU A 169 -30.28 -11.56 4.34
C GLU A 169 -29.17 -11.04 3.40
N LEU A 170 -28.75 -9.78 3.56
CA LEU A 170 -27.63 -9.23 2.77
C LEU A 170 -26.30 -9.95 3.03
N LYS A 171 -26.01 -10.38 4.27
CA LYS A 171 -24.84 -11.21 4.59
C LYS A 171 -24.87 -12.57 3.88
N LYS A 172 -26.04 -13.19 3.69
CA LYS A 172 -26.19 -14.44 2.92
C LYS A 172 -25.90 -14.20 1.44
N LEU A 173 -26.53 -13.19 0.83
CA LEU A 173 -26.27 -12.80 -0.57
C LEU A 173 -24.78 -12.50 -0.80
N ARG A 174 -24.13 -11.76 0.12
CA ARG A 174 -22.69 -11.45 0.04
C ARG A 174 -21.81 -12.71 0.07
N LYS A 175 -22.16 -13.72 0.88
CA LYS A 175 -21.45 -15.00 0.93
C LYS A 175 -21.64 -15.81 -0.37
N ILE A 176 -22.85 -15.83 -0.92
CA ILE A 176 -23.14 -16.50 -2.21
C ILE A 176 -22.31 -15.86 -3.33
N TYR A 177 -22.38 -14.53 -3.46
CA TYR A 177 -21.60 -13.78 -4.46
C TYR A 177 -20.08 -14.00 -4.33
N ALA A 178 -19.54 -13.99 -3.10
CA ALA A 178 -18.13 -14.25 -2.86
C ALA A 178 -17.71 -15.69 -3.22
N ASN A 179 -18.58 -16.68 -2.96
CA ASN A 179 -18.34 -18.08 -3.32
C ASN A 179 -18.36 -18.27 -4.84
N GLU A 180 -19.35 -17.72 -5.54
CA GLU A 180 -19.41 -17.74 -7.00
C GLU A 180 -18.19 -17.07 -7.64
N PHE A 181 -17.78 -15.90 -7.12
CA PHE A 181 -16.58 -15.21 -7.59
C PHE A 181 -15.32 -16.07 -7.37
N SER A 182 -15.20 -16.76 -6.23
CA SER A 182 -14.10 -17.71 -5.99
C SER A 182 -14.13 -18.90 -6.95
N GLN A 183 -15.30 -19.44 -7.28
CA GLN A 183 -15.45 -20.53 -8.25
C GLN A 183 -15.05 -20.09 -9.67
N LYS A 184 -15.64 -18.99 -10.17
CA LYS A 184 -15.34 -18.39 -11.47
C LYS A 184 -13.85 -18.01 -11.60
N SER A 185 -13.25 -17.53 -10.51
CA SER A 185 -11.81 -17.25 -10.42
C SER A 185 -10.95 -18.52 -10.49
N LYS A 186 -11.30 -19.58 -9.76
CA LYS A 186 -10.57 -20.86 -9.80
C LYS A 186 -10.67 -21.56 -11.16
N GLU A 187 -11.84 -21.50 -11.80
CA GLU A 187 -12.05 -22.04 -13.16
C GLU A 187 -11.16 -21.32 -14.17
N THR A 188 -11.24 -19.98 -14.23
CA THR A 188 -10.42 -19.17 -15.13
C THR A 188 -8.93 -19.28 -14.83
N ALA A 189 -8.53 -19.34 -13.56
CA ALA A 189 -7.15 -19.58 -13.14
C ALA A 189 -6.64 -20.97 -13.60
N SER A 190 -7.45 -22.03 -13.45
CA SER A 190 -7.09 -23.36 -13.97
C SER A 190 -6.89 -23.37 -15.48
N GLY A 191 -7.64 -22.54 -16.22
CA GLY A 191 -7.47 -22.32 -17.65
C GLY A 191 -6.13 -21.67 -18.00
N ILE A 192 -5.71 -20.65 -17.23
CA ILE A 192 -4.40 -20.01 -17.39
C ILE A 192 -3.27 -20.97 -17.02
N ILE A 193 -3.37 -21.69 -15.90
CA ILE A 193 -2.38 -22.67 -15.47
C ILE A 193 -2.15 -23.73 -16.56
N LYS A 194 -3.21 -24.24 -17.19
CA LYS A 194 -3.13 -25.17 -18.34
C LYS A 194 -2.53 -24.56 -19.61
N LYS A 195 -2.57 -23.22 -19.81
CA LYS A 195 -1.78 -22.55 -20.86
C LYS A 195 -0.29 -22.53 -20.49
N LEU A 196 0.03 -22.24 -19.23
CA LEU A 196 1.40 -22.12 -18.72
C LEU A 196 2.13 -23.47 -18.68
N GLU A 197 1.45 -24.55 -18.28
CA GLU A 197 1.97 -25.93 -18.32
C GLU A 197 2.40 -26.35 -19.73
N LYS A 198 1.57 -26.07 -20.75
CA LYS A 198 1.91 -26.33 -22.16
C LYS A 198 3.12 -25.51 -22.65
N ILE A 199 3.36 -24.33 -22.08
CA ILE A 199 4.56 -23.56 -22.35
C ILE A 199 5.78 -24.18 -21.66
N GLU A 200 5.64 -24.65 -20.42
CA GLU A 200 6.70 -25.38 -19.70
C GLU A 200 7.15 -26.64 -20.45
N GLU A 201 6.19 -27.45 -20.92
CA GLU A 201 6.44 -28.61 -21.80
C GLU A 201 7.23 -28.20 -23.05
N ARG A 202 6.83 -27.11 -23.73
CA ARG A 202 7.52 -26.59 -24.93
C ARG A 202 8.93 -26.07 -24.63
N ILE A 203 9.16 -25.43 -23.47
CA ILE A 203 10.49 -25.02 -23.01
C ILE A 203 11.37 -26.25 -22.77
N ASN A 204 10.85 -27.26 -22.09
CA ASN A 204 11.58 -28.48 -21.76
C ASN A 204 11.89 -29.32 -23.01
N ASN A 205 10.96 -29.39 -23.97
CA ASN A 205 11.14 -30.02 -25.29
C ASN A 205 12.06 -29.21 -26.23
N GLY A 206 12.73 -28.15 -25.75
CA GLY A 206 13.76 -27.43 -26.51
C GLY A 206 13.24 -26.54 -27.65
N SER A 207 11.95 -26.18 -27.62
CA SER A 207 11.34 -25.32 -28.66
C SER A 207 11.93 -23.91 -28.68
N ALA A 208 11.63 -23.16 -29.75
CA ALA A 208 12.16 -21.80 -29.94
C ALA A 208 11.74 -20.86 -28.80
N LEU A 209 12.71 -20.41 -28.00
CA LEU A 209 12.50 -19.63 -26.79
C LEU A 209 11.88 -18.24 -27.02
N GLN A 210 12.10 -17.62 -28.19
CA GLN A 210 11.60 -16.26 -28.46
C GLN A 210 10.09 -16.20 -28.73
N PRO A 211 9.48 -17.11 -29.54
CA PRO A 211 8.04 -17.29 -29.57
C PRO A 211 7.43 -17.53 -28.19
N LEU A 212 7.98 -18.46 -27.40
CA LEU A 212 7.45 -18.79 -26.07
C LEU A 212 7.52 -17.60 -25.09
N PHE A 213 8.56 -16.78 -25.18
CA PHE A 213 8.67 -15.53 -24.41
C PHE A 213 7.58 -14.52 -24.77
N ASN A 214 7.18 -14.45 -26.05
CA ASN A 214 6.05 -13.63 -26.49
C ASN A 214 4.72 -14.24 -26.00
N GLU A 215 4.50 -15.54 -26.18
CA GLU A 215 3.30 -16.25 -25.68
C GLU A 215 3.10 -16.02 -24.16
N LEU A 216 4.16 -16.07 -23.34
CA LEU A 216 4.09 -15.73 -21.91
C LEU A 216 3.75 -14.26 -21.65
N LYS A 217 4.27 -13.33 -22.45
CA LYS A 217 4.00 -11.90 -22.32
C LYS A 217 2.54 -11.59 -22.65
N ASP A 218 2.00 -12.25 -23.67
CA ASP A 218 0.62 -12.11 -24.10
C ASP A 218 -0.32 -12.69 -23.04
N ILE A 219 -0.04 -13.89 -22.50
CA ILE A 219 -0.76 -14.46 -21.34
C ILE A 219 -0.65 -13.53 -20.12
N GLN A 220 0.51 -12.94 -19.84
CA GLN A 220 0.67 -11.98 -18.74
C GLN A 220 -0.20 -10.72 -18.96
N SER A 221 -0.50 -10.35 -20.21
CA SER A 221 -1.41 -9.23 -20.51
C SER A 221 -2.89 -9.61 -20.34
N GLU A 222 -3.31 -10.79 -20.82
CA GLU A 222 -4.65 -11.36 -20.57
C GLU A 222 -4.94 -11.43 -19.06
N TYR A 223 -4.02 -12.08 -18.33
CA TYR A 223 -4.07 -12.29 -16.89
C TYR A 223 -4.20 -10.97 -16.09
N LYS A 224 -3.52 -9.89 -16.52
CA LYS A 224 -3.62 -8.60 -15.84
C LYS A 224 -5.02 -7.99 -15.93
N ALA A 225 -5.73 -8.20 -17.04
CA ALA A 225 -7.09 -7.70 -17.28
C ALA A 225 -8.19 -8.55 -16.59
N LEU A 226 -7.89 -9.80 -16.22
CA LEU A 226 -8.85 -10.70 -15.58
C LEU A 226 -9.10 -10.35 -14.10
N THR A 227 -10.38 -10.42 -13.70
CA THR A 227 -10.86 -10.25 -12.33
C THR A 227 -10.78 -11.57 -11.58
N LEU A 228 -9.66 -11.78 -10.89
CA LEU A 228 -9.37 -12.98 -10.08
C LEU A 228 -9.37 -12.64 -8.59
N THR A 229 -9.53 -13.64 -7.72
CA THR A 229 -9.18 -13.50 -6.30
C THR A 229 -7.70 -13.20 -6.14
N LYS A 230 -7.30 -12.61 -5.01
CA LYS A 230 -5.88 -12.33 -4.74
C LYS A 230 -5.04 -13.61 -4.73
N GLU A 231 -5.56 -14.70 -4.17
CA GLU A 231 -4.84 -15.97 -4.02
C GLU A 231 -4.57 -16.63 -5.38
N ASP A 232 -5.59 -16.71 -6.24
CA ASP A 232 -5.44 -17.23 -7.62
C ASP A 232 -4.49 -16.32 -8.44
N ARG A 233 -4.56 -15.01 -8.22
CA ARG A 233 -3.73 -13.99 -8.86
C ARG A 233 -2.25 -14.14 -8.47
N ASP A 234 -1.94 -14.20 -7.19
CA ASP A 234 -0.57 -14.35 -6.67
C ASP A 234 0.04 -15.70 -7.13
N LEU A 235 -0.75 -16.78 -7.20
CA LEU A 235 -0.33 -18.09 -7.72
C LEU A 235 0.07 -18.01 -9.21
N ILE A 236 -0.77 -17.43 -10.06
CA ILE A 236 -0.47 -17.26 -11.49
C ILE A 236 0.77 -16.36 -11.70
N PHE A 237 0.90 -15.29 -10.91
CA PHE A 237 2.06 -14.41 -10.99
C PHE A 237 3.37 -15.16 -10.74
N VAL A 238 3.44 -15.97 -9.66
CA VAL A 238 4.62 -16.79 -9.34
C VAL A 238 4.93 -17.78 -10.48
N ARG A 239 3.91 -18.42 -11.04
CA ARG A 239 4.09 -19.40 -12.14
C ARG A 239 4.59 -18.75 -13.43
N ILE A 240 4.11 -17.55 -13.75
CA ILE A 240 4.58 -16.75 -14.90
C ILE A 240 6.04 -16.31 -14.70
N ASP A 241 6.42 -15.85 -13.51
CA ASP A 241 7.80 -15.41 -13.22
C ASP A 241 8.79 -16.59 -13.28
N GLN A 242 8.42 -17.75 -12.71
CA GLN A 242 9.18 -18.99 -12.85
C GLN A 242 9.46 -19.35 -14.31
N LEU A 243 8.46 -19.28 -15.19
CA LEU A 243 8.63 -19.61 -16.61
C LEU A 243 9.47 -18.57 -17.37
N PHE A 244 9.36 -17.28 -17.03
CA PHE A 244 10.27 -16.26 -17.56
C PHE A 244 11.71 -16.48 -17.12
N ASN A 245 11.94 -16.87 -15.86
CA ASN A 245 13.27 -17.20 -15.34
C ASN A 245 13.84 -18.46 -16.03
N LEU A 246 13.04 -19.52 -16.21
CA LEU A 246 13.45 -20.73 -16.96
C LEU A 246 13.82 -20.43 -18.42
N ILE A 247 13.01 -19.63 -19.14
CA ILE A 247 13.37 -19.17 -20.51
C ILE A 247 14.68 -18.38 -20.48
N ARG A 248 14.84 -17.48 -19.50
CA ARG A 248 16.04 -16.66 -19.36
C ARG A 248 17.28 -17.50 -19.09
N GLU A 249 17.22 -18.49 -18.19
CA GLU A 249 18.32 -19.41 -17.92
C GLU A 249 18.69 -20.20 -19.18
N LYS A 250 17.73 -20.82 -19.87
CA LYS A 250 17.97 -21.56 -21.12
C LYS A 250 18.56 -20.66 -22.21
N ARG A 251 18.21 -19.37 -22.24
CA ARG A 251 18.78 -18.36 -23.15
C ARG A 251 20.20 -17.97 -22.75
N GLU A 252 20.45 -17.69 -21.47
CA GLU A 252 21.78 -17.36 -20.95
C GLU A 252 22.76 -18.53 -21.11
N HIS A 253 22.31 -19.79 -20.91
CA HIS A 253 23.12 -20.98 -21.17
C HIS A 253 23.48 -21.15 -22.66
N LYS A 254 22.59 -20.76 -23.59
CA LYS A 254 22.92 -20.69 -25.04
C LYS A 254 23.94 -19.61 -25.38
N THR A 255 24.06 -18.54 -24.59
CA THR A 255 25.07 -17.48 -24.81
C THR A 255 26.37 -17.67 -24.03
N LYS A 256 26.38 -18.46 -22.93
CA LYS A 256 27.56 -18.73 -22.09
C LYS A 256 28.59 -19.68 -22.73
N SER A 257 28.46 -19.99 -24.02
CA SER A 257 29.44 -20.78 -24.79
C SER A 257 30.54 -19.94 -25.45
N ALA A 258 30.60 -18.62 -25.20
CA ALA A 258 31.69 -17.76 -25.65
C ALA A 258 32.00 -16.61 -24.66
N THR A 259 33.31 -16.37 -24.49
CA THR A 259 33.95 -15.09 -24.11
C THR A 259 33.84 -14.58 -22.64
N ASN A 260 35.01 -14.63 -21.98
CA ASN A 260 35.56 -13.77 -20.92
C ASN A 260 34.83 -13.63 -19.55
N GLN A 261 35.55 -14.00 -18.48
CA GLN A 261 35.16 -13.70 -17.09
C GLN A 261 35.56 -12.28 -16.60
N GLU A 262 36.42 -11.56 -17.31
CA GLU A 262 37.09 -10.35 -16.78
C GLU A 262 36.25 -9.06 -16.78
N SER A 263 35.16 -8.98 -17.55
CA SER A 263 34.26 -7.81 -17.60
C SER A 263 33.38 -7.65 -16.34
N ASN A 264 33.37 -8.65 -15.46
CA ASN A 264 32.36 -8.82 -14.40
C ASN A 264 32.46 -7.77 -13.27
N THR A 265 33.63 -7.18 -13.04
CA THR A 265 33.85 -6.21 -11.95
C THR A 265 33.18 -4.86 -12.22
N GLU A 266 33.32 -4.33 -13.43
CA GLU A 266 32.78 -3.00 -13.77
C GLU A 266 31.25 -3.03 -13.86
N GLU A 267 30.67 -4.09 -14.44
CA GLU A 267 29.22 -4.27 -14.42
C GLU A 267 28.66 -4.36 -13.00
N ARG A 268 29.31 -5.11 -12.10
CA ARG A 268 28.88 -5.23 -10.69
C ARG A 268 28.92 -3.88 -9.97
N ILE A 269 29.94 -3.07 -10.19
CA ILE A 269 30.06 -1.73 -9.59
C ILE A 269 28.98 -0.80 -10.17
N ASN A 270 28.76 -0.80 -11.48
CA ASN A 270 27.69 -0.03 -12.13
C ASN A 270 26.28 -0.47 -11.68
N LYS A 271 26.05 -1.76 -11.48
CA LYS A 271 24.80 -2.31 -10.93
C LYS A 271 24.60 -1.88 -9.47
N ARG A 272 25.65 -1.93 -8.63
CA ARG A 272 25.62 -1.42 -7.24
C ARG A 272 25.31 0.08 -7.18
N TYR A 273 25.95 0.88 -8.02
CA TYR A 273 25.73 2.33 -8.09
C TYR A 273 24.29 2.68 -8.52
N LYS A 274 23.75 2.03 -9.56
CA LYS A 274 22.35 2.20 -9.98
C LYS A 274 21.35 1.79 -8.89
N GLY A 275 21.60 0.66 -8.20
CA GLY A 275 20.79 0.23 -7.06
C GLY A 275 20.80 1.24 -5.91
N LEU A 276 21.98 1.76 -5.56
CA LEU A 276 22.16 2.73 -4.48
C LEU A 276 21.47 4.08 -4.78
N ILE A 277 21.51 4.57 -6.03
CA ILE A 277 20.71 5.73 -6.46
C ILE A 277 19.21 5.48 -6.24
N GLN A 278 18.73 4.28 -6.57
CA GLN A 278 17.31 3.95 -6.42
C GLN A 278 16.88 3.87 -4.94
N VAL A 279 17.76 3.38 -4.05
CA VAL A 279 17.52 3.39 -2.59
C VAL A 279 17.54 4.82 -2.03
N ILE A 280 18.43 5.70 -2.50
CA ILE A 280 18.42 7.12 -2.12
C ILE A 280 17.08 7.76 -2.50
N ARG A 281 16.61 7.58 -3.74
CA ARG A 281 15.32 8.12 -4.20
C ARG A 281 14.11 7.62 -3.41
N THR A 282 14.10 6.34 -3.00
CA THR A 282 13.01 5.82 -2.16
C THR A 282 13.10 6.32 -0.72
N MET A 283 14.29 6.56 -0.18
CA MET A 283 14.50 7.25 1.11
C MET A 283 14.03 8.71 1.06
N GLU A 284 14.43 9.47 0.03
CA GLU A 284 13.99 10.86 -0.21
C GLU A 284 12.46 10.96 -0.29
N GLY A 285 11.82 10.09 -1.09
CA GLY A 285 10.36 10.01 -1.18
C GLY A 285 9.67 9.52 0.10
N SER A 286 10.38 8.76 0.95
CA SER A 286 9.90 8.35 2.27
C SER A 286 9.93 9.49 3.28
N ILE A 287 11.01 10.27 3.32
CA ILE A 287 11.14 11.49 4.15
C ILE A 287 10.15 12.57 3.68
N SER A 288 9.95 12.72 2.37
CA SER A 288 9.00 13.68 1.79
C SER A 288 7.55 13.40 2.20
N ARG A 289 7.15 12.14 2.34
CA ARG A 289 5.82 11.77 2.89
C ARG A 289 5.73 12.06 4.38
N ASP A 290 6.71 11.60 5.17
CA ASP A 290 6.75 11.87 6.61
C ASP A 290 6.65 13.37 6.95
N ARG A 291 7.30 14.24 6.16
CA ARG A 291 7.20 15.70 6.32
C ARG A 291 5.79 16.24 6.05
N LYS A 292 5.06 15.66 5.09
CA LYS A 292 3.65 16.01 4.82
C LYS A 292 2.71 15.49 5.90
N ASP A 293 3.00 14.33 6.49
CA ASP A 293 2.25 13.78 7.63
C ASP A 293 2.36 14.75 8.85
N ILE A 294 3.56 15.28 9.11
CA ILE A 294 3.78 16.33 10.13
C ILE A 294 3.02 17.61 9.79
N GLU A 295 3.15 18.13 8.56
CA GLU A 295 2.48 19.37 8.13
C GLU A 295 0.95 19.27 8.28
N TYR A 296 0.38 18.09 7.99
CA TYR A 296 -1.04 17.79 8.13
C TYR A 296 -1.52 17.78 9.59
N GLU A 297 -0.82 17.08 10.49
CA GLU A 297 -1.19 17.09 11.92
C GLU A 297 -0.90 18.45 12.58
N THR A 298 0.13 19.18 12.15
CA THR A 298 0.44 20.55 12.63
C THR A 298 -0.68 21.52 12.30
N LYS A 299 -1.19 21.50 11.06
CA LYS A 299 -2.36 22.32 10.67
C LYS A 299 -3.61 21.95 11.47
N ARG A 300 -3.78 20.67 11.83
CA ARG A 300 -4.89 20.23 12.69
C ARG A 300 -4.75 20.69 14.14
N ILE A 301 -3.55 20.68 14.72
CA ILE A 301 -3.30 21.25 16.07
C ILE A 301 -3.78 22.70 16.15
N GLN A 302 -3.52 23.52 15.12
CA GLN A 302 -3.96 24.91 15.06
C GLN A 302 -5.49 25.10 15.03
N THR A 303 -6.25 24.04 14.70
CA THR A 303 -7.73 24.04 14.62
C THR A 303 -8.42 23.21 15.71
N THR A 304 -7.66 22.48 16.54
CA THR A 304 -8.21 21.57 17.55
C THR A 304 -8.29 22.27 18.90
N THR A 305 -9.51 22.46 19.42
CA THR A 305 -9.76 23.07 20.74
C THR A 305 -9.63 22.09 21.92
N GLU A 306 -9.64 20.79 21.68
CA GLU A 306 -9.57 19.77 22.74
C GLU A 306 -8.13 19.44 23.15
N GLN A 307 -7.85 19.59 24.45
CA GLN A 307 -6.52 19.41 25.03
C GLN A 307 -5.96 17.99 24.81
N LEU A 308 -6.80 16.96 24.92
CA LEU A 308 -6.40 15.55 24.74
C LEU A 308 -6.05 15.23 23.28
N GLU A 309 -6.87 15.67 22.32
CA GLU A 309 -6.55 15.52 20.90
C GLU A 309 -5.23 16.21 20.55
N SER A 310 -5.00 17.43 21.06
CA SER A 310 -3.76 18.17 20.83
C SER A 310 -2.53 17.41 21.33
N GLN A 311 -2.59 16.84 22.54
CA GLN A 311 -1.51 15.99 23.07
C GLN A 311 -1.26 14.75 22.20
N ILE A 312 -2.32 14.08 21.71
CA ILE A 312 -2.20 12.93 20.81
C ILE A 312 -1.55 13.32 19.47
N ARG A 313 -1.88 14.50 18.90
CA ARG A 313 -1.23 15.00 17.68
C ARG A 313 0.24 15.35 17.90
N VAL A 314 0.60 15.97 19.03
CA VAL A 314 2.01 16.26 19.38
C VAL A 314 2.82 14.96 19.53
N ALA A 315 2.27 13.94 20.18
CA ALA A 315 2.92 12.63 20.30
C ALA A 315 3.17 11.97 18.93
N LYS A 316 2.18 12.01 18.02
CA LYS A 316 2.33 11.52 16.64
C LYS A 316 3.42 12.26 15.87
N ILE A 317 3.44 13.60 15.94
CA ILE A 317 4.46 14.42 15.26
C ILE A 317 5.85 13.99 15.70
N ARG A 318 6.09 13.88 17.02
CA ARG A 318 7.38 13.45 17.57
C ARG A 318 7.80 12.05 17.10
N MET A 319 6.85 11.10 17.04
CA MET A 319 7.12 9.77 16.46
C MET A 319 7.48 9.80 14.97
N ILE A 320 6.95 10.76 14.20
CA ILE A 320 7.29 10.95 12.78
C ILE A 320 8.63 11.70 12.65
N GLU A 321 8.95 12.64 13.54
CA GLU A 321 10.24 13.33 13.59
C GLU A 321 11.39 12.36 13.86
N ASP A 322 11.26 11.47 14.85
CA ASP A 322 12.28 10.45 15.13
C ASP A 322 12.39 9.41 13.98
N ARG A 323 11.27 9.11 13.30
CA ARG A 323 11.26 8.30 12.06
C ARG A 323 11.97 9.01 10.91
N ILE A 324 11.83 10.33 10.78
CA ILE A 324 12.57 11.16 9.81
C ILE A 324 14.06 11.16 10.16
N ARG A 325 14.43 11.37 11.42
CA ARG A 325 15.81 11.42 11.92
C ARG A 325 16.58 10.16 11.50
N SER A 326 16.05 8.98 11.81
CA SER A 326 16.67 7.70 11.44
C SER A 326 16.70 7.43 9.93
N LYS A 327 15.80 8.03 9.14
CA LYS A 327 15.87 8.00 7.67
C LYS A 327 16.93 8.96 7.13
N GLN A 328 17.10 10.15 7.74
CA GLN A 328 18.11 11.14 7.34
C GLN A 328 19.52 10.64 7.62
N GLU A 329 19.79 10.09 8.80
CA GLU A 329 21.09 9.48 9.16
C GLU A 329 21.53 8.43 8.12
N LYS A 330 20.63 7.50 7.79
CA LYS A 330 20.86 6.45 6.79
C LYS A 330 20.97 7.00 5.36
N LEU A 331 20.25 8.07 5.04
CA LEU A 331 20.38 8.75 3.75
C LEU A 331 21.75 9.44 3.63
N GLU A 332 22.28 10.01 4.72
CA GLU A 332 23.62 10.61 4.75
C GLU A 332 24.72 9.54 4.57
N GLU A 333 24.58 8.37 5.21
CA GLU A 333 25.45 7.20 4.98
C GLU A 333 25.39 6.71 3.52
N LEU A 334 24.19 6.66 2.93
CA LEU A 334 24.01 6.34 1.52
C LEU A 334 24.63 7.39 0.59
N LEU A 335 24.61 8.68 0.94
CA LEU A 335 25.30 9.74 0.19
C LEU A 335 26.82 9.64 0.32
N LYS A 336 27.36 9.35 1.51
CA LYS A 336 28.79 9.10 1.72
C LYS A 336 29.28 7.91 0.90
N THR A 337 28.51 6.81 0.88
CA THR A 337 28.83 5.63 0.06
C THR A 337 28.60 5.85 -1.44
N LYS A 338 27.65 6.70 -1.84
CA LYS A 338 27.49 7.18 -3.23
C LYS A 338 28.78 7.85 -3.74
N VAL A 339 29.30 8.85 -3.01
CA VAL A 339 30.50 9.60 -3.40
C VAL A 339 31.72 8.67 -3.54
N ASN A 340 31.84 7.66 -2.67
CA ASN A 340 32.91 6.67 -2.75
C ASN A 340 32.76 5.76 -3.99
N LEU A 341 31.55 5.32 -4.34
CA LEU A 341 31.31 4.57 -5.57
C LEU A 341 31.52 5.42 -6.83
N GLU A 342 31.16 6.70 -6.81
CA GLU A 342 31.37 7.62 -7.95
C GLU A 342 32.85 7.75 -8.28
N LYS A 343 33.70 8.05 -7.28
CA LYS A 343 35.17 8.07 -7.43
C LYS A 343 35.72 6.76 -7.99
N VAL A 344 35.19 5.60 -7.58
CA VAL A 344 35.59 4.29 -8.12
C VAL A 344 35.16 4.13 -9.58
N THR A 345 33.92 4.47 -9.94
CA THR A 345 33.44 4.40 -11.34
C THR A 345 34.18 5.36 -12.28
N GLU A 346 34.55 6.55 -11.79
CA GLU A 346 35.29 7.54 -12.57
C GLU A 346 36.75 7.10 -12.78
N ASN A 347 37.40 6.54 -11.76
CA ASN A 347 38.73 5.95 -11.89
C ASN A 347 38.74 4.70 -12.79
N ILE A 348 37.64 3.95 -12.85
CA ILE A 348 37.45 2.85 -13.80
C ILE A 348 37.37 3.39 -15.24
N LYS A 349 36.50 4.37 -15.51
CA LYS A 349 36.39 5.01 -16.83
C LYS A 349 37.73 5.58 -17.31
N LYS A 350 38.42 6.35 -16.46
CA LYS A 350 39.75 6.92 -16.77
C LYS A 350 40.83 5.85 -16.97
N ARG A 351 40.66 4.63 -16.47
CA ARG A 351 41.53 3.48 -16.79
C ARG A 351 41.16 2.89 -18.15
N ALA A 352 39.88 2.65 -18.43
CA ALA A 352 39.40 2.16 -19.73
C ALA A 352 39.80 3.09 -20.88
N GLU A 353 39.55 4.40 -20.76
CA GLU A 353 39.94 5.43 -21.74
C GLU A 353 41.45 5.42 -22.01
N ARG A 354 42.28 5.28 -20.98
CA ARG A 354 43.75 5.14 -21.12
C ARG A 354 44.18 3.81 -21.73
N GLN A 355 43.41 2.74 -21.51
CA GLN A 355 43.64 1.43 -22.11
C GLN A 355 43.34 1.48 -23.62
N GLU A 356 42.22 2.10 -24.01
CA GLU A 356 41.83 2.32 -25.40
C GLU A 356 42.82 3.22 -26.15
N GLN A 357 43.25 4.34 -25.55
CA GLN A 357 44.30 5.22 -26.11
C GLN A 357 45.60 4.44 -26.36
N LYS A 358 46.10 3.69 -25.36
CA LYS A 358 47.29 2.85 -25.53
C LYS A 358 47.11 1.77 -26.59
N ASN A 359 45.92 1.20 -26.74
CA ASN A 359 45.64 0.20 -27.78
C ASN A 359 45.64 0.83 -29.18
N LEU A 360 45.09 2.04 -29.34
CA LEU A 360 45.12 2.81 -30.58
C LEU A 360 46.54 3.23 -30.97
N ASP A 361 47.34 3.71 -30.02
CA ASP A 361 48.72 4.12 -30.29
C ASP A 361 49.63 2.92 -30.56
N ASN A 362 49.46 1.79 -29.86
CA ASN A 362 50.14 0.54 -30.18
C ASN A 362 49.72 -0.03 -31.55
N ALA A 363 48.48 0.21 -32.02
CA ALA A 363 48.05 -0.17 -33.36
C ALA A 363 48.73 0.71 -34.43
N ARG A 364 48.79 2.03 -34.22
CA ARG A 364 49.50 2.99 -35.08
C ARG A 364 50.99 2.65 -35.19
N LEU A 365 51.67 2.41 -34.07
CA LEU A 365 53.08 2.01 -34.05
C LEU A 365 53.31 0.71 -34.82
N LYS A 366 52.42 -0.29 -34.71
CA LYS A 366 52.51 -1.52 -35.51
C LYS A 366 52.30 -1.28 -37.00
N GLU A 367 51.38 -0.39 -37.38
CA GLU A 367 51.23 0.01 -38.78
C GLU A 367 52.47 0.74 -39.31
N GLU A 368 53.08 1.62 -38.52
CA GLU A 368 54.29 2.36 -38.91
C GLU A 368 55.51 1.43 -38.98
N GLU A 369 55.70 0.54 -38.01
CA GLU A 369 56.68 -0.55 -38.07
C GLU A 369 56.50 -1.38 -39.35
N ASN A 370 55.27 -1.76 -39.71
CA ASN A 370 55.01 -2.55 -40.92
C ASN A 370 55.29 -1.75 -42.20
N LYS A 371 54.97 -0.45 -42.22
CA LYS A 371 55.31 0.47 -43.33
C LYS A 371 56.83 0.67 -43.45
N ILE A 372 57.57 0.72 -42.34
CA ILE A 372 59.03 0.81 -42.31
C ILE A 372 59.68 -0.51 -42.76
N LYS A 373 59.21 -1.66 -42.23
CA LYS A 373 59.67 -2.99 -42.66
C LYS A 373 59.46 -3.20 -44.16
N ALA A 374 58.31 -2.79 -44.70
CA ALA A 374 58.03 -2.84 -46.15
C ALA A 374 58.95 -1.94 -46.99
N LYS A 375 59.35 -0.75 -46.48
CA LYS A 375 60.37 0.09 -47.15
C LYS A 375 61.74 -0.58 -47.12
N ILE A 376 62.17 -1.09 -45.96
CA ILE A 376 63.47 -1.74 -45.78
C ILE A 376 63.56 -3.01 -46.65
N THR A 377 62.49 -3.80 -46.81
CA THR A 377 62.51 -4.95 -47.73
C THR A 377 62.66 -4.53 -49.18
N ASN A 378 62.01 -3.44 -49.60
CA ASN A 378 62.13 -2.93 -50.97
C ASN A 378 63.54 -2.36 -51.21
N GLU A 379 64.09 -1.61 -50.25
CA GLU A 379 65.46 -1.07 -50.31
C GLU A 379 66.50 -2.21 -50.38
N ILE A 380 66.36 -3.25 -49.55
CA ILE A 380 67.21 -4.45 -49.59
C ILE A 380 67.10 -5.17 -50.93
N GLN A 381 65.89 -5.32 -51.50
CA GLN A 381 65.74 -5.90 -52.85
C GLN A 381 66.47 -5.06 -53.91
N THR A 382 66.27 -3.74 -53.94
CA THR A 382 66.99 -2.87 -54.90
C THR A 382 68.51 -2.88 -54.68
N ALA A 383 68.99 -3.11 -53.46
CA ALA A 383 70.41 -3.28 -53.16
C ALA A 383 70.93 -4.65 -53.62
N GLN A 384 70.16 -5.73 -53.48
CA GLN A 384 70.53 -7.05 -54.01
C GLN A 384 70.56 -7.05 -55.55
N ASP A 385 69.59 -6.41 -56.21
CA ASP A 385 69.57 -6.23 -57.66
C ASP A 385 70.80 -5.43 -58.14
N ALA A 386 71.17 -4.37 -57.42
CA ALA A 386 72.37 -3.58 -57.70
C ALA A 386 73.67 -4.39 -57.50
N ILE A 387 73.75 -5.22 -56.44
CA ILE A 387 74.90 -6.08 -56.15
C ILE A 387 75.06 -7.16 -57.23
N GLN A 388 73.98 -7.79 -57.71
CA GLN A 388 74.08 -8.76 -58.82
C GLN A 388 74.66 -8.11 -60.09
N VAL A 389 74.22 -6.88 -60.41
CA VAL A 389 74.72 -6.07 -61.54
C VAL A 389 76.17 -5.58 -61.33
N GLU A 390 76.74 -5.70 -60.13
CA GLU A 390 78.14 -5.40 -59.83
C GLU A 390 79.00 -6.68 -59.74
N GLU A 391 78.45 -7.79 -59.26
CA GLU A 391 79.09 -9.10 -59.20
C GLU A 391 79.37 -9.67 -60.61
N GLU A 392 78.45 -9.48 -61.57
CA GLU A 392 78.70 -9.78 -63.00
C GLU A 392 79.90 -9.00 -63.57
N LYS A 393 80.11 -7.75 -63.14
CA LYS A 393 81.25 -6.92 -63.58
C LYS A 393 82.55 -7.35 -62.90
N LEU A 394 82.50 -7.70 -61.62
CA LEU A 394 83.64 -8.20 -60.86
C LEU A 394 84.13 -9.56 -61.38
N LEU A 395 83.23 -10.44 -61.85
CA LEU A 395 83.61 -11.69 -62.53
C LEU A 395 84.37 -11.43 -63.85
N GLN A 396 83.98 -10.41 -64.62
CA GLN A 396 84.73 -10.01 -65.82
C GLN A 396 86.08 -9.34 -65.50
N ALA A 397 86.22 -8.70 -64.34
CA ALA A 397 87.49 -8.14 -63.88
C ALA A 397 88.44 -9.22 -63.33
N ALA A 398 87.94 -10.18 -62.55
CA ALA A 398 88.71 -11.27 -61.95
C ALA A 398 89.41 -12.16 -62.99
N ALA A 399 88.80 -12.32 -64.18
CA ALA A 399 89.41 -13.03 -65.31
C ALA A 399 90.72 -12.39 -65.82
N LYS A 400 90.96 -11.10 -65.56
CA LYS A 400 92.14 -10.35 -66.06
C LYS A 400 93.29 -10.24 -65.07
N ILE A 401 93.13 -10.65 -63.81
CA ILE A 401 94.15 -10.50 -62.74
C ILE A 401 94.66 -11.87 -62.27
N LYS A 402 94.98 -12.76 -63.23
CA LYS A 402 95.51 -14.10 -62.98
C LYS A 402 96.92 -14.35 -63.55
N GLU A 403 97.55 -13.30 -64.07
CA GLU A 403 98.98 -13.24 -64.40
C GLU A 403 99.66 -12.16 -63.55
N GLY A 404 100.82 -12.45 -62.95
CA GLY A 404 101.55 -11.55 -62.02
C GLY A 404 101.75 -12.18 -60.63
N ARG A 405 102.94 -12.74 -60.38
CA ARG A 405 103.18 -13.74 -59.29
C ARG A 405 104.29 -13.31 -58.31
N ARG A 406 104.13 -13.69 -57.02
CA ARG A 406 105.16 -14.13 -56.01
C ARG A 406 105.78 -13.15 -54.96
N ASN A 407 105.59 -13.56 -53.68
CA ASN A 407 106.62 -13.75 -52.60
C ASN A 407 107.23 -12.52 -51.87
N LYS A 408 107.76 -12.58 -50.61
CA LYS A 408 108.15 -13.71 -49.69
C LYS A 408 108.29 -13.30 -48.18
N LYS A 409 108.08 -14.27 -47.24
CA LYS A 409 108.64 -14.55 -45.86
C LYS A 409 109.54 -13.52 -45.11
N ILE A 410 109.58 -13.36 -43.75
CA ILE A 410 108.84 -13.91 -42.56
C ILE A 410 108.51 -12.75 -41.51
N VAL A 411 108.62 -12.73 -40.16
CA VAL A 411 109.24 -13.50 -39.01
C VAL A 411 108.32 -13.44 -37.74
N LEU A 412 108.71 -14.07 -36.61
CA LEU A 412 108.05 -14.18 -35.26
C LEU A 412 108.48 -13.03 -34.28
N GLU A 413 108.12 -12.92 -32.98
CA GLU A 413 107.65 -13.91 -31.96
C GLU A 413 106.87 -13.33 -30.72
N ASN A 414 106.30 -14.26 -29.93
CA ASN A 414 105.32 -14.20 -28.82
C ASN A 414 105.62 -13.35 -27.54
N LYS A 415 104.56 -12.94 -26.79
CA LYS A 415 104.18 -13.58 -25.49
C LYS A 415 102.91 -13.05 -24.77
N ASP A 416 102.00 -13.98 -24.46
CA ASP A 416 101.23 -14.30 -23.23
C ASP A 416 101.02 -13.25 -22.09
N GLN A 417 99.76 -13.09 -21.63
CA GLN A 417 99.20 -13.88 -20.51
C GLN A 417 97.66 -13.72 -20.33
N SER A 418 97.06 -14.51 -19.43
CA SER A 418 95.62 -14.81 -19.23
C SER A 418 95.05 -14.14 -17.92
N ASP A 419 93.82 -14.31 -17.39
CA ASP A 419 92.90 -15.47 -17.29
C ASP A 419 91.45 -15.13 -16.81
N ILE A 420 90.44 -15.96 -17.20
CA ILE A 420 89.33 -16.62 -16.41
C ILE A 420 88.53 -15.83 -15.30
N GLN A 421 87.19 -15.95 -15.04
CA GLN A 421 85.99 -16.58 -15.65
C GLN A 421 84.65 -16.09 -14.99
N ASN A 422 83.51 -16.37 -15.64
CA ASN A 422 82.16 -16.83 -15.19
C ASN A 422 81.89 -17.18 -13.69
N SER A 423 80.65 -17.29 -13.13
CA SER A 423 79.24 -17.37 -13.66
C SER A 423 78.13 -17.15 -12.59
N GLU A 424 76.94 -16.72 -13.05
CA GLU A 424 75.54 -17.13 -12.69
C GLU A 424 74.91 -17.16 -11.25
N ALA A 425 73.57 -16.95 -11.25
CA ALA A 425 72.51 -17.62 -10.45
C ALA A 425 71.97 -17.09 -9.08
N GLN A 426 70.81 -16.39 -9.16
CA GLN A 426 69.49 -16.66 -8.50
C GLN A 426 69.25 -16.71 -6.95
N LYS A 427 68.22 -15.95 -6.53
CA LYS A 427 67.23 -16.18 -5.41
C LYS A 427 67.79 -16.13 -3.96
N THR A 428 67.07 -15.68 -2.92
CA THR A 428 65.69 -16.06 -2.45
C THR A 428 64.85 -14.89 -1.88
N LEU A 429 63.66 -15.20 -1.34
CA LEU A 429 62.73 -14.30 -0.62
C LEU A 429 62.96 -14.32 0.91
N ASP A 430 62.28 -13.37 1.59
CA ASP A 430 61.87 -13.35 3.01
C ASP A 430 63.04 -13.28 4.04
N ASP A 431 62.91 -12.61 5.19
CA ASP A 431 61.80 -12.68 6.15
C ASP A 431 61.49 -11.38 6.91
N GLN A 432 60.50 -11.43 7.81
CA GLN A 432 59.99 -10.32 8.64
C GLN A 432 60.87 -10.06 9.88
N GLN A 433 60.85 -8.83 10.42
CA GLN A 433 60.20 -8.55 11.72
C GLN A 433 60.16 -7.07 12.11
N GLU A 434 59.33 -6.78 13.11
CA GLU A 434 59.13 -5.47 13.72
C GLU A 434 60.37 -4.98 14.49
N ASN A 435 60.48 -3.66 14.70
CA ASN A 435 60.95 -3.19 16.00
C ASN A 435 60.31 -1.85 16.40
N LYS A 436 60.17 -1.64 17.71
CA LYS A 436 59.55 -0.45 18.31
C LYS A 436 60.59 0.64 18.56
N THR A 437 60.14 1.87 18.74
CA THR A 437 60.72 2.77 19.74
C THR A 437 59.70 3.80 20.18
N ASP A 438 59.49 3.91 21.49
CA ASP A 438 58.83 5.06 22.12
C ASP A 438 59.75 6.29 22.04
N ILE A 439 59.19 7.49 22.24
CA ILE A 439 59.56 8.37 23.37
C ILE A 439 58.61 9.58 23.46
N SER A 440 58.49 10.11 24.67
CA SER A 440 57.42 10.94 25.20
C SER A 440 57.63 12.46 25.11
N ASN A 441 56.56 13.19 24.74
CA ASN A 441 56.09 14.45 25.38
C ASN A 441 57.04 15.69 25.37
N PRO A 442 56.69 16.89 25.92
CA PRO A 442 55.43 17.33 26.56
C PRO A 442 54.86 18.73 26.18
N LEU A 443 53.68 19.02 26.76
CA LEU A 443 53.18 20.32 27.27
C LEU A 443 52.91 21.52 26.32
N THR A 444 51.66 22.00 26.32
CA THR A 444 51.31 23.32 26.92
C THR A 444 49.80 23.44 27.24
N GLU A 445 49.50 24.16 28.34
CA GLU A 445 48.26 24.83 28.82
C GLU A 445 46.88 24.49 28.19
N GLU A 446 45.78 24.14 28.89
CA GLU A 446 45.10 24.61 30.15
C GLU A 446 43.91 25.57 29.96
N GLU A 447 42.95 25.49 30.90
CA GLU A 447 41.83 26.41 31.19
C GLU A 447 40.73 26.68 30.12
N LYS A 448 39.61 25.92 30.20
CA LYS A 448 38.22 26.35 30.55
C LYS A 448 37.13 25.47 29.91
N ARG A 449 35.97 25.21 30.53
CA ARG A 449 35.52 25.15 31.95
C ARG A 449 34.11 24.50 31.91
N GLU A 450 33.59 24.07 33.05
CA GLU A 450 32.26 23.43 33.15
C GLU A 450 31.12 24.45 33.35
N GLU A 451 29.87 23.94 33.27
CA GLU A 451 28.59 24.53 33.72
C GLU A 451 28.03 25.77 32.98
N GLU A 452 27.06 25.53 32.08
CA GLU A 452 25.67 26.00 32.18
C GLU A 452 24.70 24.96 31.57
#